data_AF-A0A444XZP2-F1
#
_entry.id   AF-A0A444XZP2-F1
#
_cell.length_a   1.000
_cell.length_b   1.000
_cell.length_c   1.000
_cell.angle_alpha   90.00
_cell.angle_beta   90.00
_cell.angle_gamma   90.00
#
_symmetry.space_group_name_H-M   'P 1'
#
loop_
_entity.id
_entity.type
_entity.pdbx_description
1 polymer ?
#
loop_
_entity_poly.entity_id
_entity_poly.type
_entity_poly.pdbx_seq_one_letter_code
_entity_poly.pdbx_strand_id
1 'polypeptide(L)'
;MAFRLLGSSFPSLNTTGRSCWESKKYNHNYYSSGSFVTKASLDKSEKLSKEYNLKTPLKHKSRGIFERGSTIKTCEKHDEKKYLMNVTQSSHEAEPHSKTIFNSIIHALDASRKFSRFYAFIAMIVGSFSSSLLAVNNLSELSPTFFNGYLQYIAAHFFMHMYIVGVNQLADLEIDKINKPYLPLASGNYSFRNGVIIVTSFLLTSFGVGWIIGSKPLLWALFGSFFLMSAYSINLPLLRWKKSTILTVMGNTLSMVISFNLGPFFHMKSVLKKAAIFPRSLVFATAVMGLFYGIITLAKDIPDIEGDKMAGLRTLSVRLGPKKVFWFCVFLLEMAYGVAIMIGASSPFLWSKIFVSA
;
A
#
# COMPACT_ATOMS: atom_id res chain seq x y z
N MET A 1 -1.44 -49.26 17.10
CA MET A 1 -1.44 -50.02 15.82
C MET A 1 -0.23 -49.54 15.03
N ALA A 2 0.84 -50.35 15.01
CA ALA A 2 2.10 -50.06 14.35
C ALA A 2 2.08 -50.56 12.89
N PHE A 3 2.81 -49.91 11.97
CA PHE A 3 3.91 -50.50 11.17
C PHE A 3 4.39 -49.59 9.99
N ARG A 4 5.73 -49.40 9.94
CA ARG A 4 6.71 -49.30 8.81
C ARG A 4 6.48 -48.30 7.65
N LEU A 5 7.39 -47.36 7.36
CA LEU A 5 8.78 -47.43 6.82
C LEU A 5 8.92 -47.99 5.39
N LEU A 6 9.24 -47.08 4.46
CA LEU A 6 10.06 -47.17 3.22
C LEU A 6 10.38 -45.69 2.89
N GLY A 7 11.60 -45.20 2.64
CA GLY A 7 12.78 -45.84 2.08
C GLY A 7 13.25 -45.07 0.83
N SER A 8 13.89 -43.92 1.05
CA SER A 8 15.02 -43.33 0.30
C SER A 8 15.00 -43.10 -1.23
N SER A 9 15.30 -41.86 -1.64
CA SER A 9 16.36 -41.55 -2.64
C SER A 9 16.72 -40.05 -2.59
N PHE A 10 17.88 -39.73 -2.02
CA PHE A 10 18.62 -38.48 -2.24
C PHE A 10 19.54 -38.66 -3.46
N PRO A 11 19.82 -37.59 -4.22
CA PRO A 11 21.12 -37.43 -4.85
C PRO A 11 21.95 -36.40 -4.07
N SER A 12 23.12 -36.84 -3.65
CA SER A 12 24.25 -36.03 -3.22
C SER A 12 24.88 -35.30 -4.41
N LEU A 13 25.24 -34.02 -4.24
CA LEU A 13 26.38 -33.44 -4.96
C LEU A 13 27.16 -32.53 -4.00
N ASN A 14 28.41 -32.91 -3.73
CA ASN A 14 29.36 -32.17 -2.91
C ASN A 14 30.19 -31.21 -3.79
N THR A 15 30.32 -29.97 -3.29
CA THR A 15 31.46 -29.03 -3.42
C THR A 15 32.06 -28.70 -4.79
N THR A 16 31.98 -27.42 -5.17
CA THR A 16 33.14 -26.53 -5.45
C THR A 16 32.67 -25.08 -5.54
N GLY A 17 33.50 -24.16 -5.07
CA GLY A 17 33.12 -22.78 -4.71
C GLY A 17 33.02 -21.76 -5.85
N ARG A 18 33.05 -20.49 -5.39
CA ARG A 18 32.99 -19.17 -6.08
C ARG A 18 31.63 -18.48 -6.17
N SER A 19 31.47 -17.53 -5.25
CA SER A 19 31.22 -16.10 -5.50
C SER A 19 30.50 -15.69 -6.78
N CYS A 20 29.38 -14.96 -6.64
CA CYS A 20 29.18 -13.72 -7.39
C CYS A 20 28.18 -12.81 -6.67
N TRP A 21 28.69 -11.85 -5.90
CA TRP A 21 27.97 -10.61 -5.59
C TRP A 21 28.19 -9.67 -6.77
N GLU A 22 27.18 -9.48 -7.63
CA GLU A 22 27.24 -8.44 -8.66
C GLU A 22 26.96 -7.07 -8.04
N SER A 23 28.06 -6.40 -7.68
CA SER A 23 28.13 -4.96 -7.52
C SER A 23 28.25 -4.32 -8.90
N LYS A 24 27.21 -3.64 -9.38
CA LYS A 24 27.34 -2.71 -10.51
C LYS A 24 28.18 -1.50 -10.10
N LYS A 25 29.47 -1.53 -10.45
CA LYS A 25 30.35 -0.36 -10.49
C LYS A 25 30.02 0.44 -11.77
N TYR A 26 29.73 1.73 -11.61
CA TYR A 26 29.87 2.70 -12.69
C TYR A 26 31.05 3.61 -12.40
N ASN A 27 31.98 3.64 -13.35
CA ASN A 27 33.11 4.55 -13.43
C ASN A 27 32.61 5.96 -13.75
N HIS A 28 33.05 6.96 -12.99
CA HIS A 28 33.20 8.32 -13.50
C HIS A 28 34.54 8.87 -13.00
N ASN A 29 35.51 8.91 -13.91
CA ASN A 29 36.65 9.82 -13.82
C ASN A 29 36.21 11.15 -14.42
N TYR A 30 36.38 12.25 -13.69
CA TYR A 30 36.94 13.50 -14.22
C TYR A 30 37.39 14.39 -13.05
N TYR A 31 38.36 15.23 -13.36
CA TYR A 31 39.37 15.84 -12.50
C TYR A 31 38.87 16.81 -11.42
N SER A 32 39.66 16.88 -10.35
CA SER A 32 39.72 17.94 -9.34
C SER A 32 40.36 19.21 -9.90
N SER A 33 39.76 20.37 -9.61
CA SER A 33 40.51 21.60 -9.28
C SER A 33 39.62 22.50 -8.41
N GLY A 34 40.18 22.95 -7.28
CA GLY A 34 39.48 23.77 -6.30
C GLY A 34 39.55 25.28 -6.60
N SER A 35 38.76 26.05 -5.86
CA SER A 35 39.21 27.20 -5.06
C SER A 35 38.03 28.10 -4.66
N PHE A 36 38.18 28.69 -3.47
CA PHE A 36 37.34 29.65 -2.79
C PHE A 36 36.96 30.88 -3.63
N VAL A 37 35.71 31.35 -3.53
CA VAL A 37 35.37 32.79 -3.42
C VAL A 37 34.06 32.97 -2.62
N THR A 38 34.12 33.78 -1.57
CA THR A 38 33.01 34.42 -0.85
C THR A 38 32.78 35.86 -1.36
N LYS A 39 31.51 36.26 -1.57
CA LYS A 39 30.90 37.62 -1.40
C LYS A 39 29.52 37.61 -2.10
N ALA A 40 28.40 37.74 -1.40
CA ALA A 40 27.76 38.97 -0.91
C ALA A 40 27.14 39.87 -2.00
N SER A 41 25.83 40.11 -1.84
CA SER A 41 24.95 41.19 -2.34
C SER A 41 24.79 41.43 -3.85
N LEU A 42 23.55 41.37 -4.35
CA LEU A 42 22.81 42.59 -4.73
C LEU A 42 21.34 42.29 -5.07
N ASP A 43 20.52 43.23 -4.63
CA ASP A 43 19.06 43.32 -4.68
C ASP A 43 18.58 43.90 -6.03
N LYS A 44 17.29 43.70 -6.32
CA LYS A 44 16.40 44.52 -7.19
C LYS A 44 16.51 44.51 -8.73
N SER A 45 15.45 44.01 -9.38
CA SER A 45 14.55 44.73 -10.34
C SER A 45 13.61 43.72 -11.03
N GLU A 46 12.31 43.70 -10.71
CA GLU A 46 11.19 44.45 -11.32
C GLU A 46 10.63 43.87 -12.65
N LYS A 47 9.39 43.36 -12.55
CA LYS A 47 8.25 43.32 -13.51
C LYS A 47 8.51 43.26 -15.03
N LEU A 48 7.95 42.22 -15.67
CA LEU A 48 7.30 42.21 -17.01
C LEU A 48 6.57 40.84 -17.15
N SER A 49 5.24 40.72 -17.07
CA SER A 49 4.16 41.06 -18.02
C SER A 49 3.94 40.05 -19.18
N LYS A 50 2.70 39.51 -19.20
CA LYS A 50 1.83 39.08 -20.33
C LYS A 50 2.09 37.72 -20.98
N GLU A 51 1.18 36.76 -20.78
CA GLU A 51 -0.07 36.48 -21.54
C GLU A 51 0.18 35.73 -22.85
N TYR A 52 -0.08 34.42 -22.84
CA TYR A 52 -0.14 33.57 -24.02
C TYR A 52 -1.54 33.62 -24.64
N ASN A 53 -1.61 34.16 -25.85
CA ASN A 53 -2.81 34.13 -26.70
C ASN A 53 -2.77 32.96 -27.70
N LEU A 54 -3.95 32.36 -27.83
CA LEU A 54 -4.43 31.40 -28.82
C LEU A 54 -4.25 31.93 -30.26
N LYS A 55 -3.88 31.07 -31.22
CA LYS A 55 -4.24 31.22 -32.66
C LYS A 55 -3.90 30.00 -33.53
N THR A 56 -4.93 29.41 -34.13
CA THR A 56 -4.92 28.65 -35.40
C THR A 56 -4.84 29.62 -36.60
N PRO A 57 -4.40 29.16 -37.79
CA PRO A 57 -5.27 29.19 -38.99
C PRO A 57 -5.03 28.00 -39.97
N LEU A 58 -6.05 27.35 -40.54
CA LEU A 58 -6.85 27.69 -41.74
C LEU A 58 -6.11 27.66 -43.09
N LYS A 59 -6.61 26.78 -43.97
CA LYS A 59 -6.19 26.46 -45.34
C LYS A 59 -6.37 27.63 -46.30
N HIS A 60 -5.46 27.79 -47.26
CA HIS A 60 -5.78 28.39 -48.55
C HIS A 60 -5.03 27.69 -49.71
N LYS A 61 -5.77 27.61 -50.82
CA LYS A 61 -5.51 26.90 -52.09
C LYS A 61 -4.83 27.87 -53.07
N SER A 62 -3.85 27.40 -53.84
CA SER A 62 -3.40 28.06 -55.08
C SER A 62 -2.94 27.02 -56.12
N ARG A 63 -3.17 27.34 -57.39
CA ARG A 63 -3.13 26.50 -58.61
C ARG A 63 -2.38 27.30 -59.69
N GLY A 64 -1.60 26.66 -60.57
CA GLY A 64 -0.95 27.28 -61.76
C GLY A 64 0.51 26.85 -61.94
N ILE A 65 0.89 25.79 -62.70
CA ILE A 65 0.97 25.54 -64.18
C ILE A 65 2.30 26.05 -64.82
N PHE A 66 2.84 25.23 -65.75
CA PHE A 66 3.92 25.36 -66.77
C PHE A 66 5.32 24.85 -66.36
N GLU A 67 6.10 24.08 -67.13
CA GLU A 67 5.90 23.21 -68.31
C GLU A 67 7.26 22.52 -68.65
N ARG A 68 7.19 21.37 -69.35
CA ARG A 68 8.11 20.89 -70.42
C ARG A 68 9.46 20.20 -70.09
N GLY A 69 9.58 18.94 -70.54
CA GLY A 69 10.82 18.38 -71.11
C GLY A 69 11.06 16.86 -70.99
N SER A 70 10.65 16.09 -72.01
CA SER A 70 11.18 14.81 -72.59
C SER A 70 12.24 13.99 -71.80
N THR A 71 12.26 12.65 -71.74
CA THR A 71 12.23 11.67 -72.87
C THR A 71 12.09 10.23 -72.36
N ILE A 72 11.53 9.36 -73.21
CA ILE A 72 11.17 7.95 -73.06
C ILE A 72 12.38 7.00 -72.93
N LYS A 73 12.26 5.97 -72.05
CA LYS A 73 12.72 4.58 -72.32
C LYS A 73 11.74 3.58 -71.69
N THR A 74 11.26 2.68 -72.55
CA THR A 74 10.34 1.55 -72.32
C THR A 74 11.03 0.30 -71.72
N CYS A 75 10.20 -0.66 -71.29
CA CYS A 75 10.44 -2.01 -70.72
C CYS A 75 10.47 -2.03 -69.18
N GLU A 76 9.65 -2.78 -68.43
CA GLU A 76 8.82 -3.97 -68.69
C GLU A 76 7.59 -3.96 -67.77
N LYS A 77 6.40 -4.29 -68.30
CA LYS A 77 5.21 -4.59 -67.52
C LYS A 77 5.26 -6.05 -67.10
N HIS A 78 5.69 -6.34 -65.88
CA HIS A 78 5.36 -7.57 -65.17
C HIS A 78 5.78 -7.42 -63.70
N ASP A 79 4.95 -6.78 -62.87
CA ASP A 79 4.93 -7.04 -61.40
C ASP A 79 3.89 -6.25 -60.58
N GLU A 80 3.09 -5.36 -61.17
CA GLU A 80 2.11 -4.56 -60.38
C GLU A 80 0.91 -5.35 -59.81
N LYS A 81 0.68 -6.61 -60.21
CA LYS A 81 -0.43 -7.40 -59.66
C LYS A 81 -0.13 -8.04 -58.29
N LYS A 82 1.13 -8.08 -57.85
CA LYS A 82 1.52 -8.73 -56.59
C LYS A 82 1.52 -7.79 -55.38
N TYR A 83 1.55 -6.47 -55.61
CA TYR A 83 1.59 -5.47 -54.53
C TYR A 83 0.24 -4.79 -54.26
N LEU A 84 -0.76 -4.93 -55.13
CA LEU A 84 -2.11 -4.40 -54.89
C LEU A 84 -3.02 -5.38 -54.11
N MET A 85 -2.57 -6.60 -53.85
CA MET A 85 -3.37 -7.65 -53.19
C MET A 85 -2.97 -7.92 -51.73
N ASN A 86 -1.95 -7.22 -51.22
CA ASN A 86 -1.55 -7.27 -49.80
C ASN A 86 -2.00 -6.03 -49.00
N VAL A 87 -2.70 -5.08 -49.62
CA VAL A 87 -3.23 -3.87 -48.94
C VAL A 87 -4.68 -4.06 -48.46
N THR A 88 -5.28 -5.24 -48.69
CA THR A 88 -6.69 -5.51 -48.33
C THR A 88 -6.90 -6.67 -47.36
N GLN A 89 -5.84 -7.20 -46.75
CA GLN A 89 -5.93 -8.20 -45.67
C GLN A 89 -5.06 -7.81 -44.47
N SER A 90 -5.35 -6.65 -43.87
CA SER A 90 -5.42 -6.61 -42.41
C SER A 90 -6.88 -6.36 -42.06
N SER A 91 -7.69 -7.41 -42.18
CA SER A 91 -8.94 -7.46 -41.44
C SER A 91 -8.58 -7.21 -39.98
N HIS A 92 -8.88 -6.02 -39.48
CA HIS A 92 -9.19 -5.84 -38.08
C HIS A 92 -10.28 -6.87 -37.76
N GLU A 93 -9.88 -8.06 -37.31
CA GLU A 93 -10.76 -8.84 -36.45
C GLU A 93 -11.06 -7.92 -35.28
N ALA A 94 -12.22 -7.27 -35.33
CA ALA A 94 -12.76 -6.58 -34.19
C ALA A 94 -12.82 -7.65 -33.09
N GLU A 95 -11.94 -7.55 -32.10
CA GLU A 95 -12.07 -8.38 -30.91
C GLU A 95 -13.53 -8.29 -30.46
N PRO A 96 -14.19 -9.43 -30.17
CA PRO A 96 -15.58 -9.42 -29.74
C PRO A 96 -15.72 -8.40 -28.62
N HIS A 97 -16.61 -7.42 -28.79
CA HIS A 97 -16.80 -6.32 -27.82
C HIS A 97 -16.93 -6.83 -26.37
N SER A 98 -17.51 -8.03 -26.21
CA SER A 98 -17.56 -8.80 -24.96
C SER A 98 -16.19 -9.13 -24.35
N LYS A 99 -15.20 -9.59 -25.14
CA LYS A 99 -13.83 -9.84 -24.68
C LYS A 99 -13.15 -8.55 -24.22
N THR A 100 -13.38 -7.43 -24.90
CA THR A 100 -12.81 -6.12 -24.53
C THR A 100 -13.39 -5.57 -23.22
N ILE A 101 -14.71 -5.71 -23.00
CA ILE A 101 -15.36 -5.33 -21.72
C ILE A 101 -14.86 -6.22 -20.59
N PHE A 102 -14.82 -7.54 -20.81
CA PHE A 102 -14.37 -8.49 -19.80
C PHE A 102 -12.92 -8.23 -19.38
N ASN A 103 -12.03 -8.00 -20.35
CA ASN A 103 -10.63 -7.64 -20.08
C ASN A 103 -10.53 -6.32 -19.29
N SER A 104 -11.35 -5.33 -19.63
CA SER A 104 -11.40 -4.05 -18.90
C SER A 104 -11.84 -4.23 -17.44
N ILE A 105 -12.83 -5.09 -17.19
CA ILE A 105 -13.29 -5.43 -15.84
C ILE A 105 -12.16 -6.13 -15.06
N ILE A 106 -11.48 -7.10 -15.66
CA ILE A 106 -10.35 -7.78 -15.03
C ILE A 106 -9.25 -6.78 -14.66
N HIS A 107 -8.88 -5.88 -15.56
CA HIS A 107 -7.89 -4.84 -15.29
C HIS A 107 -8.33 -3.89 -14.16
N ALA A 108 -9.60 -3.52 -14.12
CA ALA A 108 -10.15 -2.69 -13.04
C ALA A 108 -10.13 -3.41 -11.69
N LEU A 109 -10.44 -4.71 -11.66
CA LEU A 109 -10.40 -5.54 -10.47
C LEU A 109 -8.96 -5.76 -9.96
N ASP A 110 -8.02 -5.99 -10.86
CA ASP A 110 -6.60 -6.12 -10.50
C ASP A 110 -6.03 -4.80 -9.96
N ALA A 111 -6.35 -3.68 -10.60
CA ALA A 111 -6.00 -2.36 -10.09
C ALA A 111 -6.62 -2.13 -8.69
N SER A 112 -7.90 -2.45 -8.51
CA SER A 112 -8.59 -2.31 -7.23
C SER A 112 -7.97 -3.20 -6.13
N ARG A 113 -7.58 -4.43 -6.47
CA ARG A 113 -6.88 -5.36 -5.55
C ARG A 113 -5.51 -4.81 -5.13
N LYS A 114 -4.74 -4.27 -6.07
CA LYS A 114 -3.43 -3.66 -5.80
C LYS A 114 -3.57 -2.39 -4.95
N PHE A 115 -4.59 -1.58 -5.23
CA PHE A 115 -4.92 -0.38 -4.46
C PHE A 115 -5.27 -0.71 -3.01
N SER A 116 -6.11 -1.72 -2.79
CA SER A 116 -6.73 -2.01 -1.49
C SER A 116 -5.77 -2.63 -0.48
N ARG A 117 -4.70 -3.32 -0.93
CA ARG A 117 -3.80 -4.09 -0.06
C ARG A 117 -4.56 -4.99 0.92
N PHE A 118 -5.50 -5.79 0.40
CA PHE A 118 -6.44 -6.58 1.20
C PHE A 118 -5.82 -7.45 2.30
N TYR A 119 -4.56 -7.89 2.17
CA TYR A 119 -3.88 -8.64 3.22
C TYR A 119 -3.89 -7.92 4.58
N ALA A 120 -3.74 -6.58 4.58
CA ALA A 120 -3.79 -5.79 5.81
C ALA A 120 -5.22 -5.70 6.38
N PHE A 121 -6.22 -5.66 5.51
CA PHE A 121 -7.62 -5.68 5.92
C PHE A 121 -8.05 -7.04 6.48
N ILE A 122 -7.56 -8.15 5.91
CA ILE A 122 -7.79 -9.50 6.44
C ILE A 122 -7.27 -9.62 7.87
N ALA A 123 -6.08 -9.09 8.16
CA ALA A 123 -5.56 -9.04 9.52
C ALA A 123 -6.48 -8.23 10.46
N MET A 124 -7.11 -7.16 9.97
CA MET A 124 -8.10 -6.38 10.71
C MET A 124 -9.35 -7.18 11.03
N ILE A 125 -9.90 -7.89 10.06
CA ILE A 125 -11.06 -8.77 10.27
C ILE A 125 -10.73 -9.78 11.38
N VAL A 126 -9.60 -10.50 11.29
CA VAL A 126 -9.25 -11.52 12.29
C VAL A 126 -9.05 -10.91 13.68
N GLY A 127 -8.29 -9.81 13.78
CA GLY A 127 -8.01 -9.15 15.06
C GLY A 127 -9.28 -8.56 15.70
N SER A 128 -10.09 -7.85 14.92
CA SER A 128 -11.33 -7.22 15.40
C SER A 128 -12.41 -8.25 15.75
N PHE A 129 -12.48 -9.38 15.06
CA PHE A 129 -13.35 -10.49 15.45
C PHE A 129 -12.93 -11.07 16.81
N SER A 130 -11.65 -11.36 16.99
CA SER A 130 -11.10 -11.85 18.27
C SER A 130 -11.43 -10.89 19.42
N SER A 131 -11.24 -9.58 19.22
CA SER A 131 -11.59 -8.58 20.24
C SER A 131 -13.10 -8.44 20.47
N SER A 132 -13.91 -8.60 19.42
CA SER A 132 -15.38 -8.60 19.51
C SER A 132 -15.88 -9.74 20.38
N LEU A 133 -15.27 -10.92 20.30
CA LEU A 133 -15.60 -12.07 21.15
C LEU A 133 -15.34 -11.79 22.64
N LEU A 134 -14.37 -10.94 22.99
CA LEU A 134 -14.13 -10.55 24.38
C LEU A 134 -15.29 -9.71 24.98
N ALA A 135 -16.18 -9.17 24.15
CA ALA A 135 -17.37 -8.47 24.62
C ALA A 135 -18.48 -9.42 25.11
N VAL A 136 -18.44 -10.68 24.68
CA VAL A 136 -19.40 -11.75 24.98
C VAL A 136 -19.04 -12.44 26.29
N ASN A 137 -20.05 -12.77 27.10
CA ASN A 137 -19.85 -13.52 28.35
C ASN A 137 -19.99 -15.04 28.14
N ASN A 138 -20.95 -15.46 27.33
CA ASN A 138 -21.31 -16.85 27.09
C ASN A 138 -21.62 -17.09 25.61
N LEU A 139 -21.43 -18.31 25.11
CA LEU A 139 -21.66 -18.67 23.70
C LEU A 139 -23.10 -18.40 23.21
N SER A 140 -24.09 -18.37 24.10
CA SER A 140 -25.49 -18.06 23.76
C SER A 140 -25.68 -16.64 23.23
N GLU A 141 -24.74 -15.72 23.47
CA GLU A 141 -24.81 -14.34 22.99
C GLU A 141 -24.28 -14.18 21.57
N LEU A 142 -23.71 -15.25 20.97
CA LEU A 142 -23.37 -15.35 19.55
C LEU A 142 -24.64 -15.49 18.70
N SER A 143 -25.48 -14.48 18.80
CA SER A 143 -26.79 -14.34 18.17
C SER A 143 -26.67 -13.60 16.83
N PRO A 144 -27.71 -13.58 16.00
CA PRO A 144 -27.75 -12.74 14.80
C PRO A 144 -27.44 -11.27 15.09
N THR A 145 -27.81 -10.76 16.26
CA THR A 145 -27.48 -9.38 16.68
C THR A 145 -25.97 -9.17 16.84
N PHE A 146 -25.24 -10.16 17.38
CA PHE A 146 -23.78 -10.09 17.46
C PHE A 146 -23.15 -10.02 16.07
N PHE A 147 -23.53 -10.92 15.16
CA PHE A 147 -22.98 -10.95 13.81
C PHE A 147 -23.34 -9.69 13.01
N ASN A 148 -24.56 -9.17 13.15
CA ASN A 148 -24.96 -7.92 12.53
C ASN A 148 -24.14 -6.73 13.04
N GLY A 149 -23.91 -6.63 14.35
CA GLY A 149 -23.05 -5.58 14.92
C GLY A 149 -21.60 -5.69 14.43
N TYR A 150 -21.06 -6.90 14.40
CA TYR A 150 -19.71 -7.12 13.87
C TYR A 150 -19.60 -6.74 12.38
N LEU A 151 -20.57 -7.13 11.56
CA LEU A 151 -20.63 -6.76 10.14
C LEU A 151 -20.75 -5.24 9.94
N GLN A 152 -21.53 -4.56 10.78
CA GLN A 152 -21.61 -3.08 10.79
C GLN A 152 -20.24 -2.44 11.03
N TYR A 153 -19.49 -2.94 12.02
CA TYR A 153 -18.14 -2.47 12.32
C TYR A 153 -17.18 -2.66 11.15
N ILE A 154 -17.18 -3.86 10.56
CA ILE A 154 -16.33 -4.22 9.42
C ILE A 154 -16.68 -3.41 8.18
N ALA A 155 -17.96 -3.20 7.88
CA ALA A 155 -18.40 -2.42 6.73
C ALA A 155 -17.88 -0.98 6.80
N ALA A 156 -18.00 -0.33 7.96
CA ALA A 156 -17.49 1.03 8.14
C ALA A 156 -15.96 1.09 8.03
N HIS A 157 -15.25 0.14 8.64
CA HIS A 157 -13.79 0.09 8.62
C HIS A 157 -13.21 -0.37 7.29
N PHE A 158 -13.96 -1.09 6.44
CA PHE A 158 -13.57 -1.38 5.07
C PHE A 158 -13.31 -0.09 4.30
N PHE A 159 -14.27 0.84 4.35
CA PHE A 159 -14.13 2.13 3.68
C PHE A 159 -13.02 2.99 4.32
N MET A 160 -12.89 2.96 5.66
CA MET A 160 -11.78 3.65 6.34
C MET A 160 -10.43 3.08 5.92
N HIS A 161 -10.30 1.76 5.79
CA HIS A 161 -9.09 1.09 5.31
C HIS A 161 -8.73 1.56 3.89
N MET A 162 -9.71 1.63 2.98
CA MET A 162 -9.49 2.15 1.62
C MET A 162 -9.02 3.60 1.62
N TYR A 163 -9.59 4.43 2.51
CA TYR A 163 -9.10 5.78 2.74
C TYR A 163 -7.64 5.78 3.20
N ILE A 164 -7.29 4.98 4.22
CA ILE A 164 -5.95 4.94 4.81
C ILE A 164 -4.88 4.53 3.78
N VAL A 165 -5.11 3.44 3.04
CA VAL A 165 -4.14 2.98 2.03
C VAL A 165 -4.07 3.93 0.84
N GLY A 166 -5.19 4.57 0.50
CA GLY A 166 -5.26 5.49 -0.63
C GLY A 166 -4.65 6.86 -0.33
N VAL A 167 -4.91 7.45 0.84
CA VAL A 167 -4.29 8.73 1.26
C VAL A 167 -2.78 8.57 1.40
N ASN A 168 -2.31 7.41 1.86
CA ASN A 168 -0.88 7.12 1.89
C ASN A 168 -0.29 7.09 0.47
N GLN A 169 -0.92 6.39 -0.49
CA GLN A 169 -0.46 6.35 -1.89
C GLN A 169 -0.50 7.74 -2.56
N LEU A 170 -1.51 8.56 -2.28
CA LEU A 170 -1.60 9.92 -2.83
C LEU A 170 -0.46 10.81 -2.31
N ALA A 171 -0.16 10.72 -1.02
CA ALA A 171 0.92 11.51 -0.41
C ALA A 171 2.32 11.00 -0.77
N ASP A 172 2.45 9.69 -1.05
CA ASP A 172 3.71 9.02 -1.35
C ASP A 172 3.89 8.75 -2.86
N LEU A 173 3.15 9.41 -3.76
CA LEU A 173 3.15 9.09 -5.20
C LEU A 173 4.56 8.93 -5.81
N GLU A 174 5.46 9.90 -5.58
CA GLU A 174 6.82 9.85 -6.11
C GLU A 174 7.71 8.82 -5.37
N ILE A 175 7.44 8.55 -4.10
CA ILE A 175 8.15 7.54 -3.30
C ILE A 175 7.75 6.13 -3.77
N ASP A 176 6.45 5.92 -3.98
CA ASP A 176 5.88 4.65 -4.40
C ASP A 176 6.23 4.33 -5.86
N LYS A 177 6.54 5.30 -6.73
CA LYS A 177 7.13 5.02 -8.05
C LYS A 177 8.47 4.28 -7.96
N ILE A 178 9.23 4.51 -6.89
CA ILE A 178 10.52 3.83 -6.65
C ILE A 178 10.26 2.50 -5.94
N ASN A 179 9.59 2.54 -4.79
CA ASN A 179 9.47 1.37 -3.92
C ASN A 179 8.41 0.37 -4.39
N LYS A 180 7.32 0.85 -5.01
CA LYS A 180 6.10 0.08 -5.30
C LYS A 180 5.48 0.49 -6.66
N PRO A 181 6.23 0.39 -7.77
CA PRO A 181 5.81 0.89 -9.09
C PRO A 181 4.56 0.18 -9.64
N TYR A 182 4.21 -0.98 -9.10
CA TYR A 182 3.02 -1.75 -9.48
C TYR A 182 1.70 -1.19 -8.91
N LEU A 183 1.74 -0.23 -7.99
CA LEU A 183 0.54 0.35 -7.40
C LEU A 183 -0.21 1.21 -8.40
N PRO A 184 -1.56 1.23 -8.41
CA PRO A 184 -2.31 1.89 -9.47
C PRO A 184 -2.05 3.39 -9.63
N LEU A 185 -1.76 4.10 -8.54
CA LEU A 185 -1.38 5.51 -8.60
C LEU A 185 0.04 5.71 -9.12
N ALA A 186 1.00 4.90 -8.65
CA ALA A 186 2.40 4.96 -9.07
C ALA A 186 2.59 4.53 -10.54
N SER A 187 1.86 3.51 -10.98
CA SER A 187 1.89 2.99 -12.35
C SER A 187 1.14 3.87 -13.36
N GLY A 188 0.36 4.84 -12.88
CA GLY A 188 -0.50 5.69 -13.72
C GLY A 188 -1.82 5.05 -14.15
N ASN A 189 -2.16 3.84 -13.67
CA ASN A 189 -3.47 3.22 -13.94
C ASN A 189 -4.61 4.08 -13.40
N TYR A 190 -4.40 4.73 -12.26
CA TYR A 190 -5.27 5.77 -11.73
C TYR A 190 -4.59 7.12 -11.89
N SER A 191 -5.31 8.08 -12.49
CA SER A 191 -4.87 9.47 -12.46
C SER A 191 -4.91 10.00 -11.04
N PHE A 192 -4.05 10.97 -10.72
CA PHE A 192 -4.01 11.59 -9.38
C PHE A 192 -5.39 12.16 -8.98
N ARG A 193 -6.07 12.85 -9.91
CA ARG A 193 -7.42 13.40 -9.68
C ARG A 193 -8.42 12.30 -9.34
N ASN A 194 -8.43 11.21 -10.09
CA ASN A 194 -9.33 10.08 -9.82
C ASN A 194 -9.00 9.44 -8.47
N GLY A 195 -7.71 9.32 -8.13
CA GLY A 195 -7.27 8.87 -6.81
C GLY A 195 -7.83 9.73 -5.68
N VAL A 196 -7.73 11.06 -5.78
CA VAL A 196 -8.29 11.98 -4.78
C VAL A 196 -9.81 11.80 -4.64
N ILE A 197 -10.53 11.68 -5.76
CA ILE A 197 -11.99 11.45 -5.74
C ILE A 197 -12.31 10.12 -5.05
N ILE A 198 -11.64 9.03 -5.41
CA ILE A 198 -11.86 7.69 -4.83
C ILE A 198 -11.60 7.70 -3.33
N VAL A 199 -10.45 8.25 -2.90
CA VAL A 199 -10.04 8.30 -1.49
C VAL A 199 -11.00 9.16 -0.65
N THR A 200 -11.42 10.31 -1.19
CA THR A 200 -12.37 11.18 -0.50
C THR A 200 -13.75 10.52 -0.40
N SER A 201 -14.21 9.87 -1.48
CA SER A 201 -15.47 9.12 -1.47
C SER A 201 -15.47 7.99 -0.43
N PHE A 202 -14.36 7.24 -0.30
CA PHE A 202 -14.23 6.22 0.74
C PHE A 202 -14.26 6.81 2.15
N LEU A 203 -13.62 7.96 2.38
CA LEU A 203 -13.67 8.65 3.66
C LEU A 203 -15.11 9.05 4.03
N LEU A 204 -15.80 9.72 3.11
CA LEU A 204 -17.18 10.17 3.31
C LEU A 204 -18.12 8.98 3.50
N THR A 205 -17.93 7.90 2.74
CA THR A 205 -18.73 6.67 2.89
C THR A 205 -18.48 6.01 4.24
N SER A 206 -17.24 5.95 4.71
CA SER A 206 -16.92 5.37 6.02
C SER A 206 -17.61 6.11 7.16
N PHE A 207 -17.51 7.45 7.19
CA PHE A 207 -18.20 8.25 8.19
C PHE A 207 -19.72 8.23 8.01
N GLY A 208 -20.23 8.22 6.78
CA GLY A 208 -21.65 8.10 6.48
C GLY A 208 -22.25 6.78 7.02
N VAL A 209 -21.57 5.65 6.77
CA VAL A 209 -21.96 4.35 7.33
C VAL A 209 -21.88 4.37 8.86
N GLY A 210 -20.79 4.88 9.43
CA GLY A 210 -20.66 5.03 10.89
C GLY A 210 -21.75 5.90 11.52
N TRP A 211 -22.16 6.97 10.84
CA TRP A 211 -23.23 7.87 11.26
C TRP A 211 -24.59 7.18 11.24
N ILE A 212 -24.92 6.46 10.15
CA ILE A 212 -26.17 5.70 10.02
C ILE A 212 -26.27 4.61 11.10
N ILE A 213 -25.16 3.92 11.41
CA ILE A 213 -25.12 2.91 12.48
C ILE A 213 -25.34 3.55 13.87
N GLY A 214 -24.93 4.81 14.06
CA GLY A 214 -25.18 5.57 15.29
C GLY A 214 -24.39 5.13 16.52
N SER A 215 -23.43 4.22 16.37
CA SER A 215 -22.63 3.72 17.49
C SER A 215 -21.49 4.70 17.83
N LYS A 216 -21.55 5.32 19.01
CA LYS A 216 -20.51 6.27 19.47
C LYS A 216 -19.10 5.64 19.50
N PRO A 217 -18.89 4.41 19.99
CA PRO A 217 -17.57 3.78 19.94
C PRO A 217 -17.06 3.53 18.51
N LEU A 218 -17.95 3.18 17.58
CA LEU A 218 -17.59 3.02 16.18
C LEU A 218 -17.10 4.34 15.59
N LEU A 219 -17.87 5.42 15.77
CA LEU A 219 -17.48 6.76 15.30
C LEU A 219 -16.16 7.20 15.91
N TRP A 220 -15.96 6.98 17.22
CA TRP A 220 -14.69 7.27 17.89
C TRP A 220 -13.51 6.52 17.25
N ALA A 221 -13.68 5.22 16.96
CA ALA A 221 -12.64 4.42 16.33
C ALA A 221 -12.33 4.90 14.90
N LEU A 222 -13.35 5.29 14.14
CA LEU A 222 -13.19 5.88 12.81
C LEU A 222 -12.46 7.22 12.87
N PHE A 223 -12.83 8.12 13.80
CA PHE A 223 -12.14 9.40 13.99
C PHE A 223 -10.69 9.23 14.41
N GLY A 224 -10.42 8.32 15.36
CA GLY A 224 -9.06 8.02 15.80
C GLY A 224 -8.19 7.51 14.65
N SER A 225 -8.73 6.57 13.87
CA SER A 225 -8.02 5.99 12.71
C SER A 225 -7.81 7.01 11.59
N PHE A 226 -8.83 7.82 11.29
CA PHE A 226 -8.73 8.94 10.36
C PHE A 226 -7.61 9.89 10.80
N PHE A 227 -7.70 10.47 12.00
CA PHE A 227 -6.75 11.46 12.48
C PHE A 227 -5.31 10.94 12.48
N LEU A 228 -5.07 9.76 13.05
CA LEU A 228 -3.72 9.18 13.16
C LEU A 228 -3.14 8.86 11.79
N MET A 229 -3.93 8.32 10.87
CA MET A 229 -3.43 7.92 9.55
C MET A 229 -3.33 9.09 8.57
N SER A 230 -4.16 10.12 8.72
CA SER A 230 -3.99 11.42 8.05
C SER A 230 -2.72 12.11 8.55
N ALA A 231 -2.50 12.18 9.87
CA ALA A 231 -1.31 12.78 10.48
C ALA A 231 -0.03 11.98 10.21
N TYR A 232 -0.15 10.71 9.85
CA TYR A 232 0.96 9.92 9.33
C TYR A 232 1.27 10.27 7.87
N SER A 233 0.24 10.37 7.03
CA SER A 233 0.39 10.39 5.57
C SER A 233 0.51 11.78 4.95
N ILE A 234 -0.35 12.73 5.34
CA ILE A 234 -0.57 13.96 4.57
C ILE A 234 0.66 14.87 4.60
N ASN A 235 1.07 15.39 3.44
CA ASN A 235 2.24 16.27 3.35
C ASN A 235 1.89 17.73 3.72
N LEU A 236 1.45 17.95 4.96
CA LEU A 236 1.20 19.26 5.54
C LEU A 236 2.05 19.46 6.81
N PRO A 237 2.29 20.71 7.25
CA PRO A 237 2.90 20.98 8.55
C PRO A 237 2.17 20.20 9.66
N LEU A 238 2.92 19.59 10.58
CA LEU A 238 2.42 18.75 11.68
C LEU A 238 1.75 17.40 11.30
N LEU A 239 1.39 17.17 10.04
CA LEU A 239 0.61 15.98 9.59
C LEU A 239 1.42 14.97 8.76
N ARG A 240 2.76 15.10 8.75
CA ARG A 240 3.67 14.20 8.04
C ARG A 240 4.55 13.40 9.01
N TRP A 241 3.92 12.68 9.95
CA TRP A 241 4.62 11.94 11.01
C TRP A 241 5.54 10.84 10.47
N LYS A 242 5.36 10.39 9.22
CA LYS A 242 6.31 9.50 8.52
C LYS A 242 7.76 10.01 8.52
N LYS A 243 7.98 11.33 8.70
CA LYS A 243 9.33 11.92 8.85
C LYS A 243 10.05 11.52 10.13
N SER A 244 9.32 11.06 11.15
CA SER A 244 9.86 10.63 12.45
C SER A 244 9.52 9.16 12.71
N THR A 245 10.54 8.35 12.98
CA THR A 245 10.36 6.92 13.34
C THR A 245 9.44 6.76 14.55
N ILE A 246 9.65 7.57 15.59
CA ILE A 246 8.90 7.44 16.85
C ILE A 246 7.41 7.74 16.61
N LEU A 247 7.11 8.85 15.94
CA LEU A 247 5.72 9.22 15.63
C LEU A 247 5.05 8.22 14.67
N THR A 248 5.83 7.66 13.75
CA THR A 248 5.36 6.60 12.84
C THR A 248 4.93 5.35 13.60
N VAL A 249 5.80 4.84 14.47
CA VAL A 249 5.51 3.66 15.29
C VAL A 249 4.34 3.94 16.21
N MET A 250 4.36 5.05 16.95
CA MET A 250 3.27 5.41 17.86
C MET A 250 1.93 5.57 17.14
N GLY A 251 1.89 6.34 16.05
CA GLY A 251 0.66 6.61 15.31
C GLY A 251 0.07 5.37 14.65
N ASN A 252 0.89 4.55 13.98
CA ASN A 252 0.41 3.31 13.35
C ASN A 252 -0.03 2.29 14.41
N THR A 253 0.78 2.06 15.46
CA THR A 253 0.41 1.14 16.53
C THR A 253 -0.87 1.55 17.22
N LEU A 254 -1.03 2.84 17.55
CA LEU A 254 -2.24 3.34 18.19
C LEU A 254 -3.46 3.20 17.27
N SER A 255 -3.33 3.52 15.99
CA SER A 255 -4.42 3.35 15.01
C SER A 255 -4.84 1.88 14.91
N MET A 256 -3.88 0.95 14.88
CA MET A 256 -4.15 -0.49 14.82
C MET A 256 -4.80 -0.98 16.13
N VAL A 257 -4.32 -0.55 17.30
CA VAL A 257 -4.94 -0.87 18.59
C VAL A 257 -6.39 -0.38 18.65
N ILE A 258 -6.65 0.84 18.19
CA ILE A 258 -8.00 1.40 18.12
C ILE A 258 -8.88 0.57 17.17
N SER A 259 -8.44 0.36 15.93
CA SER A 259 -9.24 -0.31 14.89
C SER A 259 -9.45 -1.80 15.15
N PHE A 260 -8.46 -2.51 15.72
CA PHE A 260 -8.45 -3.97 15.81
C PHE A 260 -8.85 -4.47 17.21
N ASN A 261 -8.66 -3.67 18.27
CA ASN A 261 -8.89 -4.13 19.64
C ASN A 261 -9.96 -3.31 20.35
N LEU A 262 -9.69 -2.04 20.63
CA LEU A 262 -10.57 -1.23 21.48
C LEU A 262 -11.90 -0.88 20.81
N GLY A 263 -11.85 -0.37 19.57
CA GLY A 263 -13.01 -0.01 18.77
C GLY A 263 -14.05 -1.14 18.63
N PRO A 264 -13.68 -2.34 18.14
CA PRO A 264 -14.64 -3.42 17.95
C PRO A 264 -15.19 -3.92 19.29
N PHE A 265 -14.36 -4.02 20.33
CA PHE A 265 -14.81 -4.41 21.67
C PHE A 265 -15.89 -3.46 22.21
N PHE A 266 -15.65 -2.14 22.18
CA PHE A 266 -16.64 -1.17 22.67
C PHE A 266 -17.88 -1.09 21.79
N HIS A 267 -17.70 -1.20 20.48
CA HIS A 267 -18.83 -1.29 19.56
C HIS A 267 -19.73 -2.49 19.93
N MET A 268 -19.14 -3.66 20.15
CA MET A 268 -19.90 -4.85 20.54
C MET A 268 -20.53 -4.74 21.93
N LYS A 269 -19.87 -4.11 22.91
CA LYS A 269 -20.50 -3.79 24.20
C LYS A 269 -21.74 -2.90 24.01
N SER A 270 -21.68 -1.92 23.10
CA SER A 270 -22.83 -1.08 22.76
C SER A 270 -23.95 -1.86 22.06
N VAL A 271 -23.61 -2.71 21.09
CA VAL A 271 -24.58 -3.55 20.34
C VAL A 271 -25.30 -4.52 21.28
N LEU A 272 -24.56 -5.17 22.19
CA LEU A 272 -25.09 -6.10 23.17
C LEU A 272 -25.73 -5.40 24.38
N LYS A 273 -25.78 -4.06 24.40
CA LYS A 273 -26.32 -3.23 25.50
C LYS A 273 -25.71 -3.54 26.87
N LYS A 274 -24.39 -3.73 26.89
CA LYS A 274 -23.62 -4.07 28.09
C LYS A 274 -22.81 -2.90 28.59
N ALA A 275 -22.54 -2.89 29.90
CA ALA A 275 -21.58 -1.98 30.49
C ALA A 275 -20.18 -2.19 29.90
N ALA A 276 -19.47 -1.09 29.67
CA ALA A 276 -18.09 -1.07 29.17
C ALA A 276 -17.08 -1.40 30.29
N ILE A 277 -17.22 -2.59 30.89
CA ILE A 277 -16.26 -3.11 31.85
C ILE A 277 -15.07 -3.65 31.06
N PHE A 278 -13.87 -3.18 31.40
CA PHE A 278 -12.62 -3.59 30.75
C PHE A 278 -12.12 -4.92 31.35
N PRO A 279 -12.22 -6.05 30.63
CA PRO A 279 -11.68 -7.28 31.15
C PRO A 279 -10.15 -7.25 31.07
N ARG A 280 -9.48 -7.90 32.02
CA ARG A 280 -8.01 -8.04 32.02
C ARG A 280 -7.49 -8.68 30.73
N SER A 281 -8.29 -9.56 30.11
CA SER A 281 -7.98 -10.18 28.81
C SER A 281 -7.89 -9.17 27.67
N LEU A 282 -8.71 -8.11 27.65
CA LEU A 282 -8.64 -7.06 26.64
C LEU A 282 -7.36 -6.24 26.80
N VAL A 283 -6.98 -5.90 28.04
CA VAL A 283 -5.74 -5.17 28.32
C VAL A 283 -4.54 -5.99 27.88
N PHE A 284 -4.52 -7.27 28.23
CA PHE A 284 -3.49 -8.21 27.80
C PHE A 284 -3.40 -8.32 26.28
N ALA A 285 -4.53 -8.60 25.61
CA ALA A 285 -4.59 -8.69 24.15
C ALA A 285 -4.12 -7.39 23.47
N THR A 286 -4.57 -6.24 23.98
CA THR A 286 -4.19 -4.92 23.46
C THR A 286 -2.69 -4.65 23.61
N ALA A 287 -2.11 -4.99 24.76
CA ALA A 287 -0.67 -4.80 25.01
C ALA A 287 0.18 -5.69 24.09
N VAL A 288 -0.17 -6.97 24.00
CA VAL A 288 0.53 -7.94 23.13
C VAL A 288 0.42 -7.51 21.67
N MET A 289 -0.81 -7.29 21.17
CA MET A 289 -1.03 -6.89 19.78
C MET A 289 -0.39 -5.54 19.46
N GLY A 290 -0.41 -4.57 20.38
CA GLY A 290 0.26 -3.29 20.24
C GLY A 290 1.77 -3.43 20.03
N LEU A 291 2.41 -4.34 20.77
CA LEU A 291 3.83 -4.65 20.57
C LEU A 291 4.09 -5.27 19.19
N PHE A 292 3.28 -6.24 18.76
CA PHE A 292 3.39 -6.81 17.40
C PHE A 292 3.18 -5.76 16.31
N TYR A 293 2.20 -4.87 16.44
CA TYR A 293 1.99 -3.78 15.47
C TYR A 293 3.14 -2.78 15.43
N GLY A 294 3.77 -2.52 16.58
CA GLY A 294 4.98 -1.70 16.63
C GLY A 294 6.12 -2.33 15.82
N ILE A 295 6.35 -3.63 15.99
CA ILE A 295 7.37 -4.37 15.24
C ILE A 295 7.04 -4.41 13.75
N ILE A 296 5.79 -4.72 13.38
CA ILE A 296 5.34 -4.71 11.98
C ILE A 296 5.57 -3.33 11.34
N THR A 297 5.30 -2.26 12.10
CA THR A 297 5.52 -0.88 11.62
C THR A 297 6.99 -0.58 11.37
N LEU A 298 7.91 -1.16 12.15
CA LEU A 298 9.35 -1.02 11.89
C LEU A 298 9.79 -1.88 10.69
N ALA A 299 9.29 -3.12 10.61
CA ALA A 299 9.64 -4.06 9.57
C ALA A 299 9.16 -3.61 8.17
N LYS A 300 8.00 -2.94 8.10
CA LYS A 300 7.43 -2.48 6.81
C LYS A 300 8.32 -1.51 6.05
N ASP A 301 9.18 -0.76 6.76
CA ASP A 301 10.04 0.28 6.17
C ASP A 301 11.36 -0.31 5.61
N ILE A 302 11.67 -1.59 5.89
CA ILE A 302 12.87 -2.27 5.38
C ILE A 302 12.92 -2.31 3.84
N PRO A 303 11.86 -2.72 3.11
CA PRO A 303 11.87 -2.70 1.64
C PRO A 303 11.80 -1.28 1.06
N ASP A 304 11.43 -0.27 1.85
CA ASP A 304 11.12 1.09 1.36
C ASP A 304 12.32 2.07 1.44
N ILE A 305 13.52 1.58 1.82
CA ILE A 305 14.70 2.41 2.12
C ILE A 305 15.09 3.36 0.97
N GLU A 306 15.04 2.89 -0.27
CA GLU A 306 15.52 3.67 -1.41
C GLU A 306 14.66 4.91 -1.64
N GLY A 307 13.34 4.73 -1.80
CA GLY A 307 12.40 5.84 -1.92
C GLY A 307 12.35 6.74 -0.69
N ASP A 308 12.42 6.16 0.52
CA ASP A 308 12.42 6.93 1.77
C ASP A 308 13.65 7.84 1.87
N LYS A 309 14.83 7.35 1.48
CA LYS A 309 16.07 8.12 1.46
C LYS A 309 16.00 9.28 0.46
N MET A 310 15.47 9.05 -0.75
CA MET A 310 15.31 10.11 -1.75
C MET A 310 14.34 11.21 -1.30
N ALA A 311 13.28 10.83 -0.57
CA ALA A 311 12.33 11.78 0.01
C ALA A 311 12.81 12.46 1.31
N GLY A 312 14.05 12.21 1.75
CA GLY A 312 14.62 12.78 2.95
C GLY A 312 13.98 12.28 4.25
N LEU A 313 13.32 11.12 4.22
CA LEU A 313 12.73 10.50 5.40
C LEU A 313 13.83 9.84 6.25
N ARG A 314 13.72 10.00 7.58
CA ARG A 314 14.67 9.46 8.54
C ARG A 314 14.10 8.22 9.24
N THR A 315 13.58 7.27 8.47
CA THR A 315 13.09 5.99 9.01
C THR A 315 14.23 5.20 9.66
N LEU A 316 13.90 4.25 10.55
CA LEU A 316 14.92 3.48 11.27
C LEU A 316 15.82 2.71 10.29
N SER A 317 15.20 2.15 9.24
CA SER A 317 15.85 1.41 8.17
C SER A 317 16.81 2.28 7.35
N VAL A 318 16.47 3.55 7.09
CA VAL A 318 17.38 4.52 6.45
C VAL A 318 18.56 4.87 7.36
N ARG A 319 18.35 5.01 8.67
CA ARG A 319 19.39 5.42 9.63
C ARG A 319 20.38 4.30 9.99
N LEU A 320 19.88 3.09 10.21
CA LEU A 320 20.68 1.96 10.73
C LEU A 320 21.03 0.94 9.64
N GLY A 321 20.33 0.97 8.50
CA GLY A 321 20.44 0.00 7.43
C GLY A 321 19.52 -1.22 7.61
N PRO A 322 19.21 -1.93 6.52
CA PRO A 322 18.18 -2.98 6.50
C PRO A 322 18.54 -4.16 7.41
N LYS A 323 19.81 -4.60 7.41
CA LYS A 323 20.26 -5.76 8.19
C LYS A 323 20.11 -5.56 9.69
N LYS A 324 20.47 -4.37 10.20
CA LYS A 324 20.38 -4.06 11.64
C LYS A 324 18.93 -4.00 12.09
N VAL A 325 18.06 -3.33 11.31
CA VAL A 325 16.64 -3.23 11.64
C VAL A 325 15.94 -4.59 11.54
N PHE A 326 16.27 -5.41 10.54
CA PHE A 326 15.75 -6.77 10.45
C PHE A 326 16.03 -7.59 11.71
N TRP A 327 17.29 -7.68 12.14
CA TRP A 327 17.66 -8.41 13.35
C TRP A 327 17.09 -7.79 14.62
N PHE A 328 16.96 -6.47 14.67
CA PHE A 328 16.28 -5.79 15.77
C PHE A 328 14.80 -6.19 15.86
N CYS A 329 14.08 -6.24 14.73
CA CYS A 329 12.70 -6.72 14.69
C CYS A 329 12.59 -8.20 15.10
N VAL A 330 13.50 -9.06 14.64
CA VAL A 330 13.56 -10.49 15.04
C VAL A 330 13.77 -10.60 16.55
N PHE A 331 14.73 -9.89 17.12
CA PHE A 331 14.97 -9.87 18.56
C PHE A 331 13.74 -9.41 19.35
N LEU A 332 13.06 -8.35 18.91
CA LEU A 332 11.82 -7.90 19.55
C LEU A 332 10.71 -8.94 19.47
N LEU A 333 10.59 -9.68 18.35
CA LEU A 333 9.62 -10.77 18.22
C LEU A 333 9.97 -11.94 19.15
N GLU A 334 11.23 -12.34 19.21
CA GLU A 334 11.71 -13.40 20.12
C GLU A 334 11.41 -13.04 21.57
N MET A 335 11.68 -11.79 21.99
CA MET A 335 11.34 -11.30 23.32
C MET A 335 9.82 -11.33 23.56
N ALA A 336 9.00 -10.94 22.58
CA ALA A 336 7.55 -10.98 22.68
C ALA A 336 7.02 -12.40 22.92
N TYR A 337 7.49 -13.36 22.11
CA TYR A 337 7.13 -14.76 22.25
C TYR A 337 7.66 -15.35 23.55
N GLY A 338 8.89 -15.01 23.95
CA GLY A 338 9.47 -15.44 25.23
C GLY A 338 8.65 -14.97 26.42
N VAL A 339 8.21 -13.71 26.43
CA VAL A 339 7.31 -13.19 27.47
C VAL A 339 5.96 -13.91 27.45
N ALA A 340 5.36 -14.13 26.28
CA ALA A 340 4.09 -14.85 26.16
C ALA A 340 4.18 -16.30 26.67
N ILE A 341 5.28 -17.00 26.35
CA ILE A 341 5.62 -18.34 26.83
C ILE A 341 5.76 -18.34 28.35
N MET A 342 6.52 -17.41 28.93
CA MET A 342 6.69 -17.33 30.39
C MET A 342 5.36 -17.08 31.12
N ILE A 343 4.51 -16.18 30.58
CA ILE A 343 3.18 -15.92 31.13
C ILE A 343 2.30 -17.17 31.04
N GLY A 344 2.33 -17.87 29.90
CA GLY A 344 1.58 -19.10 29.69
C GLY A 344 2.04 -20.25 30.61
N ALA A 345 3.35 -20.41 30.81
CA ALA A 345 3.92 -21.40 31.73
C ALA A 345 3.57 -21.10 33.20
N SER A 346 3.51 -19.81 33.56
CA SER A 346 3.15 -19.34 34.90
C SER A 346 1.63 -19.32 35.15
N SER A 347 0.82 -19.62 34.12
CA SER A 347 -0.63 -19.62 34.22
C SER A 347 -1.13 -20.74 35.15
N PRO A 348 -2.14 -20.48 35.99
CA PRO A 348 -2.75 -21.52 36.83
C PRO A 348 -3.57 -22.53 36.00
N PHE A 349 -3.86 -22.24 34.73
CA PHE A 349 -4.67 -23.09 33.86
C PHE A 349 -3.84 -24.17 33.16
N LEU A 350 -4.24 -25.44 33.34
CA LEU A 350 -3.53 -26.60 32.78
C LEU A 350 -3.39 -26.53 31.25
N TRP A 351 -4.42 -26.05 30.56
CA TRP A 351 -4.41 -25.88 29.10
C TRP A 351 -3.31 -24.90 28.63
N SER A 352 -3.11 -23.78 29.33
CA SER A 352 -2.04 -22.84 29.01
C SER A 352 -0.65 -23.47 29.18
N LYS A 353 -0.48 -24.36 30.17
CA LYS A 353 0.77 -25.10 30.36
C LYS A 353 1.00 -26.13 29.27
N ILE A 354 -0.02 -26.90 28.89
CA ILE A 354 0.10 -27.93 27.85
C ILE A 354 0.56 -27.33 26.52
N PHE A 355 -0.02 -26.19 26.11
CA PHE A 355 0.37 -25.51 24.87
C PHE A 355 1.78 -24.91 24.88
N VAL A 356 2.33 -24.64 26.07
CA VAL A 356 3.67 -24.05 26.23
C VAL A 356 4.75 -25.11 26.48
N SER A 357 4.36 -26.30 26.96
CA SER A 357 5.26 -27.40 27.33
C SER A 357 5.41 -28.46 26.23
N ALA A 358 4.59 -28.38 25.17
CA ALA A 358 4.63 -29.23 23.98
C ALA A 358 5.41 -28.51 22.87
#